data_AF-A0A1X7V717-F1
#
_entry.id   AF-A0A1X7V717-F1
#
_cell.length_a   1.000
_cell.length_b   1.000
_cell.length_c   1.000
_cell.angle_alpha   90.00
_cell.angle_beta   90.00
_cell.angle_gamma   90.00
#
_symmetry.space_group_name_H-M   'P 1'
#
loop_
_entity.id
_entity.type
_entity.pdbx_description
1 polymer ?
#
loop_
_entity_poly.entity_id
_entity_poly.type
_entity_poly.pdbx_seq_one_letter_code
_entity_poly.pdbx_strand_id
1 'polypeptide(L)'
;MLLYQYFEKKDGHLPDPSSSSSSNLPSAAIVLANAEVRRCVTKARPCGRCYNSYTPEERATIARYAFRNGVMATKRNFFAKLNLKINESTVRRFKKAYIEERGSKRAVCEDDDAEITKLPPKKRGRKVLLGENMDSMGRSYAHVTRMREKGGVVNTSIVKAAARGILMSQERLRLAEFGGPATLTTAWAKLLLKRMNYTQRRGTTKAKVSVPKFNQAKELFYRK
;
A
#
# COMPACT_ATOMS: atom_id res chain seq x y z
N MET A 1 22.36 -16.71 -14.51
CA MET A 1 21.46 -15.70 -15.12
C MET A 1 20.06 -15.88 -14.55
N LEU A 2 19.28 -14.79 -14.34
CA LEU A 2 17.91 -14.68 -13.77
C LEU A 2 17.78 -13.90 -12.43
N LEU A 3 18.59 -12.85 -12.24
CA LEU A 3 18.31 -11.80 -11.24
C LEU A 3 17.45 -10.65 -11.82
N TYR A 4 17.33 -10.56 -13.15
CA TYR A 4 16.65 -9.49 -13.87
C TYR A 4 15.15 -9.39 -13.62
N GLN A 5 14.49 -10.48 -13.17
CA GLN A 5 13.04 -10.49 -12.93
C GLN A 5 12.63 -9.69 -11.67
N TYR A 6 13.59 -9.29 -10.82
CA TYR A 6 13.34 -8.66 -9.52
C TYR A 6 13.77 -7.19 -9.44
N PHE A 7 14.25 -6.61 -10.53
CA PHE A 7 14.59 -5.18 -10.58
C PHE A 7 13.44 -4.42 -11.23
N GLU A 8 12.89 -3.42 -10.53
CA GLU A 8 12.01 -2.43 -11.14
C GLU A 8 12.72 -1.86 -12.38
N LYS A 9 12.10 -2.02 -13.55
CA LYS A 9 12.51 -1.28 -14.74
C LYS A 9 12.30 0.19 -14.42
N LYS A 10 13.38 0.91 -14.11
CA LYS A 10 13.35 2.37 -14.21
C LYS A 10 13.10 2.67 -15.69
N ASP A 11 11.96 3.26 -16.01
CA ASP A 11 11.42 3.49 -17.36
C ASP A 11 12.28 4.43 -18.25
N GLY A 12 13.57 4.62 -17.96
CA GLY A 12 14.35 5.74 -18.51
C GLY A 12 15.57 5.40 -19.35
N HIS A 13 16.15 4.20 -19.26
CA HIS A 13 17.43 3.93 -19.95
C HIS A 13 17.20 3.18 -21.27
N LEU A 14 16.68 3.90 -22.26
CA LEU A 14 16.80 3.45 -23.65
C LEU A 14 18.28 3.57 -24.07
N PRO A 15 18.79 2.68 -24.94
CA PRO A 15 20.15 2.77 -25.44
C PRO A 15 20.33 4.07 -26.23
N ASP A 16 21.36 4.84 -25.89
CA ASP A 16 21.68 6.07 -26.61
C ASP A 16 22.25 5.72 -27.99
N PRO A 17 21.71 6.34 -29.07
CA PRO A 17 22.08 6.02 -30.45
C PRO A 17 23.53 6.43 -30.79
N SER A 18 24.19 7.19 -29.92
CA SER A 18 25.58 7.65 -30.03
C SER A 18 26.53 6.95 -29.06
N SER A 19 26.05 5.99 -28.25
CA SER A 19 26.91 5.29 -27.29
C SER A 19 27.87 4.33 -28.00
N SER A 20 29.15 4.35 -27.61
CA SER A 20 30.24 3.53 -28.15
C SER A 20 30.04 2.01 -27.99
N SER A 21 29.03 1.60 -27.21
CA SER A 21 28.64 0.19 -27.00
C SER A 21 27.73 -0.37 -28.10
N SER A 22 27.36 0.43 -29.12
CA SER A 22 26.42 0.06 -30.20
C SER A 22 27.10 -0.38 -31.51
N SER A 23 28.32 -0.94 -31.44
CA SER A 23 29.19 -1.21 -32.60
C SER A 23 28.64 -2.17 -33.67
N ASN A 24 27.56 -2.91 -33.38
CA ASN A 24 26.98 -3.89 -34.29
C ASN A 24 25.68 -3.45 -34.98
N LEU A 25 25.16 -2.25 -34.69
CA LEU A 25 23.93 -1.75 -35.31
C LEU A 25 24.05 -0.29 -35.77
N PRO A 26 23.48 0.07 -36.94
CA PRO A 26 23.44 1.45 -37.36
C PRO A 26 22.59 2.29 -36.40
N SER A 27 23.08 3.48 -36.06
CA SER A 27 22.45 4.44 -35.13
C SER A 27 20.97 4.71 -35.47
N ALA A 28 20.62 4.79 -36.76
CA ALA A 28 19.26 4.97 -37.24
C ALA A 28 18.29 3.85 -36.80
N ALA A 29 18.75 2.60 -36.77
CA ALA A 29 17.93 1.47 -36.34
C ALA A 29 17.63 1.55 -34.83
N ILE A 30 18.57 2.04 -34.03
CA ILE A 30 18.41 2.24 -32.58
C ILE A 30 17.37 3.33 -32.30
N VAL A 31 17.41 4.44 -33.06
CA VAL A 31 16.41 5.52 -32.94
C VAL A 31 15.00 5.01 -33.25
N LEU A 32 14.84 4.25 -34.34
CA LEU A 32 13.55 3.67 -34.72
C LEU A 32 13.05 2.64 -33.69
N ALA A 33 13.94 1.76 -33.21
CA ALA A 33 13.61 0.79 -32.17
C ALA A 33 13.19 1.48 -30.87
N ASN A 34 13.92 2.53 -30.46
CA ASN A 34 13.58 3.33 -29.27
C ASN A 34 12.24 4.03 -29.44
N ALA A 35 11.92 4.54 -30.62
CA ALA A 35 10.63 5.16 -30.92
C ALA A 35 9.47 4.15 -30.85
N GLU A 36 9.64 2.95 -31.39
CA GLU A 36 8.64 1.87 -31.28
C GLU A 36 8.46 1.37 -29.85
N VAL A 37 9.56 1.24 -29.08
CA VAL A 37 9.49 0.90 -27.65
C VAL A 37 8.72 1.98 -26.87
N ARG A 38 9.02 3.27 -27.11
CA ARG A 38 8.26 4.38 -26.50
C ARG A 38 6.78 4.28 -26.85
N ARG A 39 6.45 4.07 -28.13
CA ARG A 39 5.07 3.95 -28.62
C ARG A 39 4.32 2.78 -27.95
N CYS A 40 4.97 1.64 -27.79
CA CYS A 40 4.40 0.46 -27.14
C CYS A 40 4.21 0.66 -25.63
N VAL A 41 5.16 1.28 -24.94
CA VAL A 41 5.06 1.60 -23.50
C VAL A 41 3.94 2.62 -23.24
N THR A 42 3.82 3.66 -24.07
CA THR A 42 2.75 4.66 -23.93
C THR A 42 1.37 4.14 -24.34
N LYS A 43 1.30 3.12 -25.20
CA LYS A 43 0.05 2.43 -25.57
C LYS A 43 -0.42 1.42 -24.53
N ALA A 44 0.34 1.20 -23.44
CA ALA A 44 -0.19 0.48 -22.29
C ALA A 44 -1.48 1.18 -21.84
N ARG A 45 -2.60 0.45 -21.91
CA ARG A 45 -3.92 0.96 -21.52
C ARG A 45 -3.82 1.62 -20.15
N PRO A 46 -4.39 2.83 -19.94
CA PRO A 46 -4.46 3.43 -18.61
C PRO A 46 -5.02 2.40 -17.64
N CYS A 47 -4.22 2.01 -16.65
CA CYS A 47 -4.61 1.07 -15.63
C CYS A 47 -5.73 1.70 -14.79
N GLY A 48 -6.98 1.44 -15.18
CA GLY A 48 -8.18 1.83 -14.44
C GLY A 48 -8.58 3.30 -14.62
N ARG A 49 -9.85 3.57 -14.30
CA ARG A 49 -10.42 4.92 -14.25
C ARG A 49 -9.69 5.73 -13.18
N CYS A 50 -9.06 6.85 -13.57
CA CYS A 50 -8.51 7.83 -12.64
C CYS A 50 -9.67 8.44 -11.85
N TYR A 51 -9.82 8.06 -10.59
CA TYR A 51 -10.76 8.73 -9.69
C TYR A 51 -10.08 9.97 -9.11
N ASN A 52 -10.80 11.09 -9.00
CA ASN A 52 -10.31 12.26 -8.28
C ASN A 52 -9.83 11.85 -6.88
N SER A 53 -8.54 12.03 -6.61
CA SER A 53 -7.98 11.90 -5.27
C SER A 53 -8.20 13.21 -4.54
N TYR A 54 -8.94 13.16 -3.44
CA TYR A 54 -9.17 14.34 -2.59
C TYR A 54 -8.29 14.27 -1.35
N THR A 55 -7.66 15.39 -1.00
CA THR A 55 -6.90 15.50 0.24
C THR A 55 -7.84 15.44 1.45
N PRO A 56 -7.35 15.05 2.65
CA PRO A 56 -8.17 15.05 3.87
C PRO A 56 -8.82 16.42 4.18
N GLU A 57 -8.15 17.51 3.82
CA GLU A 57 -8.58 18.89 4.05
C GLU A 57 -9.67 19.32 3.06
N GLU A 58 -9.51 19.00 1.77
CA GLU A 58 -10.55 19.20 0.76
C GLU A 58 -11.82 18.45 1.13
N ARG A 59 -11.67 17.21 1.62
CA ARG A 59 -12.81 16.38 2.05
C ARG A 59 -13.56 16.99 3.21
N ALA A 60 -12.84 17.54 4.20
CA ALA A 60 -13.45 18.28 5.30
C ALA A 60 -14.19 19.52 4.80
N THR A 61 -13.57 20.29 3.90
CA THR A 61 -14.15 21.51 3.32
C THR A 61 -15.44 21.22 2.54
N ILE A 62 -15.42 20.21 1.67
CA ILE A 62 -16.59 19.76 0.90
C ILE A 62 -17.69 19.24 1.83
N ALA A 63 -17.32 18.44 2.84
CA ALA A 63 -18.28 17.87 3.78
C ALA A 63 -18.95 18.95 4.63
N ARG A 64 -18.19 19.92 5.15
CA ARG A 64 -18.69 21.06 5.92
C ARG A 64 -19.71 21.86 5.11
N TYR A 65 -19.37 22.18 3.86
CA TYR A 65 -20.28 22.93 3.00
C TYR A 65 -21.54 22.12 2.69
N ALA A 66 -21.43 20.81 2.46
CA ALA A 66 -22.57 19.91 2.24
C ALA A 66 -23.43 19.68 3.48
N PHE A 67 -22.84 19.76 4.66
CA PHE A 67 -23.57 19.70 5.92
C PHE A 67 -24.49 20.92 6.06
N ARG A 68 -23.97 22.13 5.83
CA ARG A 68 -24.72 23.40 5.95
C ARG A 68 -25.72 23.64 4.80
N ASN A 69 -25.30 23.46 3.55
CA ASN A 69 -26.05 23.89 2.36
C ASN A 69 -26.72 22.75 1.57
N GLY A 70 -26.45 21.50 1.94
CA GLY A 70 -26.95 20.33 1.22
C GLY A 70 -26.10 19.91 0.01
N VAL A 71 -26.32 18.68 -0.47
CA VAL A 71 -25.42 17.96 -1.39
C VAL A 71 -25.37 18.59 -2.80
N MET A 72 -26.53 18.98 -3.34
CA MET A 72 -26.62 19.53 -4.70
C MET A 72 -26.07 20.95 -4.78
N ALA A 73 -26.29 21.76 -3.75
CA ALA A 73 -25.70 23.09 -3.64
C ALA A 73 -24.17 23.01 -3.61
N THR A 74 -23.60 22.06 -2.84
CA THR A 74 -22.15 21.79 -2.84
C THR A 74 -21.64 21.47 -4.23
N LYS A 75 -22.27 20.52 -4.92
CA LYS A 75 -21.82 20.13 -6.27
C LYS A 75 -21.78 21.35 -7.21
N ARG A 76 -22.81 22.20 -7.20
CA ARG A 76 -22.88 23.41 -8.02
C ARG A 76 -21.83 24.45 -7.62
N ASN A 77 -21.67 24.70 -6.32
CA ASN A 77 -20.73 25.69 -5.80
C ASN A 77 -19.28 25.34 -6.10
N PHE A 78 -18.88 24.08 -5.88
CA PHE A 78 -17.51 23.62 -6.13
C PHE A 78 -17.21 23.46 -7.62
N PHE A 79 -18.22 23.15 -8.44
CA PHE A 79 -18.08 23.21 -9.89
C PHE A 79 -17.87 24.65 -10.37
N ALA A 80 -18.69 25.60 -9.90
CA ALA A 80 -18.58 27.00 -10.32
C ALA A 80 -17.31 27.70 -9.82
N LYS A 81 -16.91 27.49 -8.57
CA LYS A 81 -15.78 28.22 -7.95
C LYS A 81 -14.40 27.60 -8.23
N LEU A 82 -14.32 26.28 -8.29
CA LEU A 82 -13.04 25.55 -8.34
C LEU A 82 -12.90 24.70 -9.61
N ASN A 83 -13.91 24.72 -10.51
CA ASN A 83 -13.99 23.84 -11.68
C ASN A 83 -13.82 22.35 -11.33
N LEU A 84 -14.16 21.96 -10.09
CA LEU A 84 -14.03 20.60 -9.60
C LEU A 84 -15.29 19.81 -9.90
N LYS A 85 -15.22 18.88 -10.84
CA LYS A 85 -16.32 17.95 -11.14
C LYS A 85 -16.42 16.87 -10.07
N ILE A 86 -17.24 17.11 -9.05
CA ILE A 86 -17.49 16.17 -7.95
C ILE A 86 -18.79 15.37 -8.23
N ASN A 87 -18.73 14.05 -8.04
CA ASN A 87 -19.91 13.19 -8.10
C ASN A 87 -20.77 13.37 -6.85
N GLU A 88 -22.09 13.34 -7.01
CA GLU A 88 -23.04 13.49 -5.90
C GLU A 88 -22.83 12.42 -4.81
N SER A 89 -22.60 11.18 -5.22
CA SER A 89 -22.29 10.06 -4.32
C SER A 89 -21.03 10.32 -3.47
N THR A 90 -20.04 11.03 -4.02
CA THR A 90 -18.82 11.42 -3.31
C THR A 90 -19.11 12.47 -2.25
N VAL A 91 -19.88 13.51 -2.59
CA VAL A 91 -20.29 14.55 -1.62
C VAL A 91 -21.13 13.94 -0.50
N ARG A 92 -22.08 13.06 -0.82
CA ARG A 92 -22.90 12.34 0.16
C ARG A 92 -22.03 11.51 1.11
N ARG A 93 -21.04 10.81 0.58
CA ARG A 93 -20.08 10.03 1.38
C ARG A 93 -19.25 10.92 2.32
N PHE A 94 -18.80 12.08 1.86
CA PHE A 94 -18.04 13.03 2.69
C PHE A 94 -18.89 13.63 3.79
N LYS A 95 -20.13 14.04 3.47
CA LYS A 95 -21.11 14.52 4.47
C LYS A 95 -21.37 13.46 5.54
N LYS A 96 -21.60 12.20 5.15
CA LYS A 96 -21.84 11.10 6.10
C LYS A 96 -20.64 10.91 7.04
N ALA A 97 -19.43 10.87 6.49
CA ALA A 97 -18.21 10.71 7.28
C ALA A 97 -17.99 11.89 8.26
N TYR A 98 -18.35 13.11 7.86
CA TYR A 98 -18.30 14.29 8.74
C TYR A 98 -19.30 14.22 9.90
N ILE A 99 -20.51 13.73 9.65
CA ILE A 99 -21.52 13.52 10.70
C ILE A 99 -21.05 12.46 11.70
N GLU A 100 -20.52 11.35 11.21
CA GLU A 100 -19.96 10.28 12.05
C GLU A 100 -18.82 10.81 12.94
N GLU A 101 -17.88 11.55 12.37
CA GLU A 101 -16.74 12.10 13.13
C GLU A 101 -17.18 13.18 14.13
N ARG A 102 -18.16 14.03 13.80
CA ARG A 102 -18.71 15.01 14.75
C ARG A 102 -19.46 14.32 15.89
N GLY A 103 -20.21 13.27 15.60
CA GLY A 103 -20.87 12.44 16.61
C GLY A 103 -19.88 11.76 17.55
N SER A 104 -18.79 11.20 17.02
CA SER A 104 -17.72 10.63 17.84
C SER A 104 -17.01 11.67 18.70
N LYS A 105 -16.80 12.90 18.21
CA LYS A 105 -16.19 13.98 19.00
C LYS A 105 -17.10 14.47 20.12
N ARG A 106 -18.40 14.65 19.86
CA ARG A 106 -19.39 15.00 20.89
C ARG A 106 -19.47 13.98 22.03
N ALA A 107 -19.23 12.71 21.75
CA ALA A 107 -19.19 11.67 22.77
C ALA A 107 -17.94 11.74 23.68
N VAL A 108 -16.92 12.50 23.30
CA VAL A 108 -15.62 12.56 23.98
C VAL A 108 -15.34 13.94 24.58
N CYS A 109 -15.86 15.01 23.97
CA CYS A 109 -15.64 16.39 24.38
C CYS A 109 -17.00 17.10 24.43
N GLU A 110 -17.29 17.84 25.50
CA GLU A 110 -18.54 18.62 25.66
C GLU A 110 -18.58 19.89 24.80
N ASP A 111 -17.47 20.25 24.13
CA ASP A 111 -17.41 21.41 23.24
C ASP A 111 -18.14 21.14 21.90
N ASP A 112 -19.32 21.74 21.75
CA ASP A 112 -20.25 21.49 20.64
C ASP A 112 -19.83 22.05 19.27
N ASP A 113 -18.82 22.95 19.26
CA ASP A 113 -18.45 23.80 18.14
C ASP A 113 -17.06 23.51 17.53
N ALA A 114 -16.36 22.47 17.96
CA ALA A 114 -15.06 22.11 17.40
C ALA A 114 -15.16 21.73 15.91
N GLU A 115 -14.72 22.63 15.03
CA GLU A 115 -14.77 22.46 13.57
C GLU A 115 -13.79 21.36 13.10
N ILE A 116 -14.27 20.41 12.31
CA ILE A 116 -13.43 19.32 11.79
C ILE A 116 -12.62 19.85 10.60
N THR A 117 -11.32 20.06 10.81
CA THR A 117 -10.39 20.58 9.79
C THR A 117 -9.85 19.50 8.84
N LYS A 118 -9.73 18.25 9.28
CA LYS A 118 -9.16 17.14 8.49
C LYS A 118 -10.06 15.92 8.56
N LEU A 119 -10.48 15.43 7.39
CA LEU A 119 -11.31 14.22 7.26
C LEU A 119 -10.49 13.11 6.55
N PRO A 120 -9.78 12.24 7.29
CA PRO A 120 -8.90 11.24 6.70
C PRO A 120 -9.67 10.19 5.89
N PRO A 121 -9.06 9.57 4.85
CA PRO A 121 -9.73 8.52 4.08
C PRO A 121 -9.78 7.25 4.90
N LYS A 122 -10.90 6.54 4.80
CA LYS A 122 -11.02 5.21 5.40
C LYS A 122 -9.92 4.31 4.82
N LYS A 123 -9.15 3.65 5.69
CA LYS A 123 -8.13 2.67 5.31
C LYS A 123 -8.76 1.67 4.32
N ARG A 124 -8.19 1.58 3.11
CA ARG A 124 -8.67 0.66 2.07
C ARG A 124 -8.09 -0.73 2.30
N GLY A 125 -8.84 -1.75 1.90
CA GLY A 125 -8.37 -3.15 1.90
C GLY A 125 -9.01 -4.03 2.98
N ARG A 126 -8.62 -5.30 2.97
CA ARG A 126 -9.14 -6.33 3.87
C ARG A 126 -8.72 -6.02 5.32
N LYS A 127 -9.70 -6.02 6.23
CA LYS A 127 -9.44 -5.90 7.67
C LYS A 127 -8.46 -6.98 8.13
N VAL A 128 -7.72 -6.63 9.16
CA VAL A 128 -6.70 -7.48 9.78
C VAL A 128 -7.39 -8.56 10.61
N LEU A 129 -6.94 -9.83 10.56
CA LEU A 129 -7.64 -10.96 11.19
C LEU A 129 -7.59 -10.88 12.71
N LEU A 130 -6.42 -10.64 13.28
CA LEU A 130 -6.22 -10.55 14.73
C LEU A 130 -6.30 -9.11 15.27
N GLY A 131 -6.74 -8.16 14.45
CA GLY A 131 -6.78 -6.73 14.79
C GLY A 131 -5.43 -6.01 14.64
N GLU A 132 -5.41 -4.69 14.82
CA GLU A 132 -4.21 -3.89 14.58
C GLU A 132 -3.09 -4.19 15.60
N ASN A 133 -3.46 -4.46 16.87
CA ASN A 133 -2.54 -4.70 17.99
C ASN A 133 -1.72 -6.00 17.86
N MET A 134 -2.27 -7.03 17.18
CA MET A 134 -1.63 -8.35 17.11
C MET A 134 -1.00 -8.62 15.73
N ASP A 135 -1.60 -8.13 14.65
CA ASP A 135 -1.22 -8.46 13.28
C ASP A 135 -0.57 -7.31 12.50
N SER A 136 -1.15 -6.10 12.49
CA SER A 136 -0.77 -5.07 11.48
C SER A 136 0.49 -4.29 11.83
N MET A 137 0.69 -4.04 13.11
CA MET A 137 1.90 -3.46 13.72
C MET A 137 2.18 -4.17 15.05
N GLY A 138 1.73 -5.43 15.12
CA GLY A 138 1.60 -6.15 16.36
C GLY A 138 2.73 -7.14 16.61
N ARG A 139 2.55 -7.92 17.67
CA ARG A 139 3.55 -8.87 18.17
C ARG A 139 3.94 -9.92 17.13
N SER A 140 3.02 -10.37 16.28
CA SER A 140 3.32 -11.30 15.18
C SER A 140 4.27 -10.68 14.16
N TYR A 141 4.05 -9.41 13.80
CA TYR A 141 4.92 -8.65 12.89
C TYR A 141 6.33 -8.49 13.50
N ALA A 142 6.39 -8.05 14.77
CA ALA A 142 7.65 -7.82 15.47
C ALA A 142 8.44 -9.11 15.68
N HIS A 143 7.78 -10.21 16.05
CA HIS A 143 8.42 -11.50 16.27
C HIS A 143 9.00 -12.08 14.97
N VAL A 144 8.25 -12.02 13.87
CA VAL A 144 8.75 -12.50 12.57
C VAL A 144 9.90 -11.64 12.05
N THR A 145 9.89 -10.32 12.31
CA THR A 145 11.00 -9.42 11.98
C THR A 145 12.25 -9.74 12.80
N ARG A 146 12.12 -9.92 14.12
CA ARG A 146 13.22 -10.36 15.00
C ARG A 146 13.80 -11.71 14.60
N MET A 147 12.95 -12.68 14.22
CA MET A 147 13.45 -13.98 13.73
C MET A 147 14.31 -13.81 12.48
N ARG A 148 13.94 -12.88 11.60
CA ARG A 148 14.68 -12.60 10.38
C ARG A 148 15.98 -11.84 10.62
N GLU A 149 16.00 -10.90 11.56
CA GLU A 149 17.22 -10.21 12.00
C GLU A 149 18.27 -11.20 12.51
N LYS A 150 17.82 -12.24 13.23
CA LYS A 150 18.67 -13.35 13.70
C LYS A 150 19.08 -14.35 12.59
N GLY A 151 18.73 -14.10 11.33
CA GLY A 151 19.03 -14.97 10.20
C GLY A 151 18.12 -16.19 10.05
N GLY A 152 17.01 -16.25 10.79
CA GLY A 152 16.03 -17.32 10.69
C GLY A 152 15.28 -17.31 9.36
N VAL A 153 14.99 -18.50 8.83
CA VAL A 153 14.12 -18.66 7.66
C VAL A 153 12.69 -18.32 8.05
N VAL A 154 12.03 -17.44 7.31
CA VAL A 154 10.62 -17.07 7.54
C VAL A 154 9.75 -17.70 6.45
N ASN A 155 8.93 -18.68 6.84
CA ASN A 155 7.95 -19.32 5.95
C ASN A 155 6.53 -19.19 6.50
N THR A 156 5.50 -19.48 5.69
CA THR A 156 4.09 -19.38 6.12
C THR A 156 3.75 -20.28 7.29
N SER A 157 4.40 -21.45 7.40
CA SER A 157 4.26 -22.36 8.55
C SER A 157 4.79 -21.72 9.84
N ILE A 158 5.97 -21.11 9.77
CA ILE A 158 6.61 -20.43 10.91
C ILE A 158 5.77 -19.23 11.36
N VAL A 159 5.23 -18.46 10.41
CA VAL A 159 4.30 -17.35 10.73
C VAL A 159 3.04 -17.85 11.44
N LYS A 160 2.45 -18.96 10.97
CA LYS A 160 1.29 -19.57 11.64
C LYS A 160 1.63 -20.05 13.05
N ALA A 161 2.75 -20.76 13.21
CA ALA A 161 3.19 -21.29 14.50
C ALA A 161 3.48 -20.17 15.50
N ALA A 162 4.18 -19.12 15.05
CA ALA A 162 4.47 -17.94 15.87
C ALA A 162 3.18 -17.23 16.32
N ALA A 163 2.25 -16.98 15.40
CA ALA A 163 0.98 -16.35 15.75
C ALA A 163 0.12 -17.23 16.67
N ARG A 164 0.14 -18.55 16.46
CA ARG A 164 -0.52 -19.51 17.37
C ARG A 164 0.07 -19.42 18.77
N GLY A 165 1.40 -19.45 18.92
CA GLY A 165 2.07 -19.33 20.21
C GLY A 165 1.78 -18.01 20.93
N ILE A 166 1.79 -16.90 20.18
CA ILE A 166 1.43 -15.58 20.71
C ILE A 166 -0.03 -15.57 21.19
N LEU A 167 -0.97 -16.10 20.40
CA LEU A 167 -2.38 -16.18 20.79
C LEU A 167 -2.58 -17.08 22.02
N MET A 168 -1.89 -18.22 22.08
CA MET A 168 -1.93 -19.12 23.25
C MET A 168 -1.51 -18.42 24.54
N SER A 169 -0.51 -17.53 24.47
CA SER A 169 -0.01 -16.80 25.65
C SER A 169 -0.92 -15.67 26.15
N GLN A 170 -1.82 -15.15 25.30
CA GLN A 170 -2.58 -13.92 25.57
C GLN A 170 -4.08 -14.20 25.61
N GLU A 171 -4.63 -14.67 24.48
CA GLU A 171 -6.07 -14.85 24.28
C GLU A 171 -6.33 -16.21 23.63
N ARG A 172 -6.24 -17.28 24.45
CA ARG A 172 -6.46 -18.65 24.00
C ARG A 172 -7.83 -18.82 23.30
N LEU A 173 -8.87 -18.21 23.86
CA LEU A 173 -10.25 -18.30 23.38
C LEU A 173 -10.49 -17.67 22.00
N ARG A 174 -9.55 -16.86 21.49
CA ARG A 174 -9.71 -16.22 20.18
C ARG A 174 -9.49 -17.19 19.02
N LEU A 175 -8.75 -18.25 19.25
CA LEU A 175 -8.43 -19.26 18.24
C LEU A 175 -9.63 -20.21 18.05
N ALA A 176 -9.92 -20.58 16.80
CA ALA A 176 -11.03 -21.48 16.49
C ALA A 176 -10.97 -22.84 17.21
N GLU A 177 -9.76 -23.32 17.50
CA GLU A 177 -9.54 -24.56 18.26
C GLU A 177 -10.08 -24.51 19.70
N PHE A 178 -10.29 -23.30 20.23
CA PHE A 178 -10.84 -23.07 21.56
C PHE A 178 -12.22 -22.39 21.50
N GLY A 179 -12.93 -22.51 20.37
CA GLY A 179 -14.26 -21.93 20.17
C GLY A 179 -14.25 -20.47 19.68
N GLY A 180 -13.10 -19.95 19.29
CA GLY A 180 -12.95 -18.57 18.84
C GLY A 180 -13.26 -18.32 17.37
N PRO A 181 -13.36 -17.04 16.96
CA PRO A 181 -13.66 -16.66 15.58
C PRO A 181 -12.44 -16.73 14.63
N ALA A 182 -11.20 -16.80 15.15
CA ALA A 182 -10.00 -16.66 14.32
C ALA A 182 -9.42 -18.01 13.90
N THR A 183 -9.46 -18.29 12.59
CA THR A 183 -8.75 -19.42 11.97
C THR A 183 -7.44 -18.93 11.33
N LEU A 184 -6.30 -19.45 11.81
CA LEU A 184 -4.98 -19.12 11.26
C LEU A 184 -4.75 -19.87 9.93
N THR A 185 -5.27 -19.30 8.84
CA THR A 185 -5.14 -19.87 7.49
C THR A 185 -3.77 -19.56 6.86
N THR A 186 -3.36 -20.38 5.88
CA THR A 186 -2.16 -20.12 5.06
C THR A 186 -2.31 -18.83 4.25
N ALA A 187 -3.53 -18.50 3.80
CA ALA A 187 -3.84 -17.26 3.11
C ALA A 187 -3.60 -16.03 4.00
N TRP A 188 -4.00 -16.09 5.28
CA TRP A 188 -3.69 -15.03 6.25
C TRP A 188 -2.18 -14.85 6.42
N ALA A 189 -1.41 -15.93 6.58
CA ALA A 189 0.03 -15.85 6.70
C ALA A 189 0.70 -15.22 5.46
N LYS A 190 0.23 -15.56 4.25
CA LYS A 190 0.68 -14.93 2.99
C LYS A 190 0.36 -13.43 2.97
N LEU A 191 -0.83 -13.03 3.42
CA LEU A 191 -1.21 -11.62 3.49
C LEU A 191 -0.36 -10.85 4.50
N LEU A 192 -0.06 -11.45 5.65
CA LEU A 192 0.84 -10.85 6.64
C LEU A 192 2.22 -10.63 6.02
N LEU A 193 2.84 -11.67 5.45
CA LEU A 193 4.14 -11.57 4.77
C LEU A 193 4.14 -10.49 3.67
N LYS A 194 3.07 -10.41 2.87
CA LYS A 194 2.92 -9.39 1.84
C LYS A 194 2.89 -7.97 2.42
N ARG A 195 2.21 -7.76 3.56
CA ARG A 195 2.19 -6.46 4.26
C ARG A 195 3.55 -6.09 4.84
N MET A 196 4.36 -7.08 5.25
CA MET A 196 5.74 -6.87 5.71
C MET A 196 6.75 -6.65 4.57
N ASN A 197 6.28 -6.57 3.32
CA ASN A 197 7.12 -6.57 2.12
C ASN A 197 8.09 -7.76 2.06
N TYR A 198 7.75 -8.89 2.68
CA TYR A 198 8.48 -10.14 2.52
C TYR A 198 8.03 -10.82 1.24
N THR A 199 8.79 -10.56 0.17
CA THR A 199 8.70 -11.31 -1.09
C THR A 199 9.05 -12.78 -0.87
N GLN A 200 8.40 -13.70 -1.61
CA GLN A 200 8.78 -15.12 -1.69
C GLN A 200 10.21 -15.26 -2.24
N ARG A 201 11.23 -15.02 -1.43
CA ARG A 201 12.58 -15.47 -1.75
C ARG A 201 12.62 -16.93 -1.39
N ARG A 202 12.95 -17.81 -2.35
CA ARG A 202 13.37 -19.17 -2.01
C ARG A 202 14.49 -19.00 -0.99
N GLY A 203 14.31 -19.54 0.21
CA GLY A 203 15.34 -19.57 1.23
C GLY A 203 16.45 -20.50 0.75
N THR A 204 17.26 -20.06 -0.20
CA THR A 204 18.49 -20.74 -0.54
C THR A 204 19.46 -20.43 0.59
N THR A 205 19.66 -21.41 1.45
CA THR A 205 20.57 -21.44 2.61
C THR A 205 22.01 -21.04 2.30
N LYS A 206 22.36 -20.84 1.01
CA LYS A 206 23.71 -20.49 0.54
C LYS A 206 24.03 -18.99 0.58
N ALA A 207 23.05 -18.09 0.73
CA ALA A 207 23.32 -16.65 0.76
C ALA A 207 23.52 -16.14 2.20
N LYS A 208 24.78 -15.96 2.60
CA LYS A 208 25.21 -15.46 3.93
C LYS A 208 25.00 -13.95 4.16
N VAL A 209 24.24 -13.26 3.30
CA VAL A 209 24.12 -11.79 3.39
C VAL A 209 22.77 -11.42 3.99
N SER A 210 22.79 -10.81 5.18
CA SER A 210 21.59 -10.34 5.85
C SER A 210 20.97 -9.12 5.14
N VAL A 211 19.65 -9.01 5.29
CA VAL A 211 18.75 -8.07 4.60
C VAL A 211 19.12 -6.57 4.72
N PRO A 212 19.71 -6.04 5.82
CA PRO A 212 19.93 -4.60 5.95
C PRO A 212 20.84 -4.02 4.87
N LYS A 213 21.82 -4.79 4.39
CA LYS A 213 22.81 -4.35 3.40
C LYS A 213 22.48 -4.76 1.97
N PHE A 214 21.27 -5.26 1.70
CA PHE A 214 20.90 -5.72 0.35
C PHE A 214 20.98 -4.60 -0.70
N ASN A 215 20.52 -3.40 -0.37
CA ASN A 215 20.57 -2.25 -1.28
C ASN A 215 22.02 -1.80 -1.52
N GLN A 216 22.86 -1.79 -0.48
CA GLN A 216 24.29 -1.50 -0.61
C GLN A 216 25.03 -2.57 -1.42
N ALA A 217 24.73 -3.87 -1.19
CA ALA A 217 25.30 -4.96 -1.98
C ALA A 217 24.84 -4.92 -3.45
N LYS A 218 23.59 -4.50 -3.68
CA LYS A 218 23.04 -4.26 -5.03
C LYS A 218 23.78 -3.12 -5.73
N GLU A 219 24.02 -1.99 -5.05
CA GLU A 219 24.82 -0.88 -5.59
C GLU A 219 26.27 -1.28 -5.89
N LEU A 220 26.91 -2.02 -4.97
CA LEU A 220 28.27 -2.56 -5.17
C LEU A 220 28.34 -3.52 -6.37
N PHE A 221 27.27 -4.27 -6.65
CA PHE A 221 27.21 -5.15 -7.82
C PHE A 221 27.08 -4.37 -9.12
N TYR A 222 26.25 -3.31 -9.18
CA TYR A 222 26.13 -2.46 -10.39
C TYR A 222 27.36 -1.61 -10.68
N ARG A 223 28.24 -1.43 -9.68
CA ARG A 223 29.49 -0.68 -9.82
C ARG A 223 30.64 -1.52 -10.38
N LYS A 224 30.50 -2.84 -10.43
CA LYS A 224 31.42 -3.77 -11.09
C LYS A 224 30.97 -4.05 -12.51
#